data_AF-A0A2H0N2J8-F1
#
_entry.id   AF-A0A2H0N2J8-F1
#
_cell.length_a   1.000
_cell.length_b   1.000
_cell.length_c   1.000
_cell.angle_alpha   90.00
_cell.angle_beta   90.00
_cell.angle_gamma   90.00
#
_symmetry.space_group_name_H-M   'P 1'
#
loop_
_entity.id
_entity.type
_entity.pdbx_description
1 polymer ?
#
loop_
_entity_poly.entity_id
_entity_poly.type
_entity_poly.pdbx_seq_one_letter_code
_entity_poly.pdbx_strand_id
1 'polypeptide(L)' 'MVERKFPKSIRKFIRKEKARIRREVLDMKKQEELIGKLYTALEIARSGKNNKEGKSLTE' A
#
# COMPACT_ATOMS: atom_id res chain seq x y z
N MET A 1 20.00 6.29 -10.10
CA MET A 1 18.83 5.37 -10.16
C MET A 1 17.75 5.92 -9.24
N VAL A 2 16.50 6.10 -9.69
CA VAL A 2 15.43 6.64 -8.83
C VAL A 2 15.04 5.60 -7.79
N GLU A 3 15.31 5.88 -6.51
CA GLU A 3 14.83 5.08 -5.41
C GLU A 3 13.31 5.03 -5.42
N ARG A 4 12.77 3.81 -5.38
CA ARG A 4 11.34 3.57 -5.51
C ARG A 4 10.82 3.23 -4.11
N LYS A 5 9.87 4.04 -3.60
CA LYS A 5 9.28 3.94 -2.24
C LYS A 5 8.80 2.53 -1.85
N PHE A 6 8.47 1.68 -2.83
CA PHE A 6 7.98 0.32 -2.62
C PHE A 6 8.67 -0.73 -3.53
N PRO A 7 8.79 -2.00 -3.07
CA PRO A 7 9.25 -3.13 -3.88
C PRO A 7 8.45 -3.30 -5.19
N LYS A 8 9.03 -4.03 -6.15
CA LYS A 8 8.42 -4.25 -7.49
C LYS A 8 7.04 -4.92 -7.40
N SER A 9 6.88 -5.91 -6.51
CA SER A 9 5.62 -6.62 -6.27
C SER A 9 4.50 -5.68 -5.82
N ILE A 10 4.77 -4.87 -4.78
CA ILE A 10 3.79 -3.91 -4.23
C ILE A 10 3.41 -2.87 -5.28
N ARG A 11 4.35 -2.38 -6.10
CA ARG A 11 4.00 -1.43 -7.17
C ARG A 11 3.17 -2.06 -8.29
N LYS A 12 3.37 -3.36 -8.59
CA LYS A 12 2.49 -4.08 -9.51
C LYS A 12 1.08 -4.17 -8.94
N PHE A 13 0.96 -4.44 -7.65
CA PHE A 13 -0.33 -4.44 -6.93
C PHE A 13 -1.01 -3.06 -6.98
N ILE A 14 -0.33 -1.99 -6.56
CA ILE A 14 -0.88 -0.62 -6.59
C ILE A 14 -1.39 -0.24 -7.99
N ARG A 15 -0.64 -0.59 -9.04
CA ARG A 15 -1.06 -0.30 -10.43
C ARG A 15 -2.34 -1.03 -10.82
N LYS A 16 -2.49 -2.30 -10.42
CA LYS A 16 -3.72 -3.07 -10.66
C LYS A 16 -4.91 -2.47 -9.93
N GLU A 17 -4.75 -2.15 -8.65
CA GLU A 17 -5.83 -1.59 -7.84
C GLU A 17 -6.25 -0.20 -8.31
N LYS A 18 -5.30 0.67 -8.68
CA LYS A 18 -5.62 1.96 -9.33
C LYS A 18 -6.44 1.77 -10.61
N ALA A 19 -6.07 0.80 -11.45
CA ALA A 19 -6.82 0.51 -12.66
C ALA A 19 -8.22 -0.03 -12.36
N ARG A 20 -8.37 -0.88 -11.33
CA ARG A 20 -9.67 -1.35 -10.84
C ARG A 20 -10.55 -0.18 -10.40
N ILE A 21 -10.05 0.68 -9.51
CA ILE A 21 -10.78 1.84 -8.97
C ILE A 21 -11.27 2.75 -10.11
N ARG A 22 -10.43 3.02 -11.11
CA ARG A 22 -10.81 3.83 -12.28
C ARG A 22 -11.87 3.20 -13.17
N ARG A 23 -12.02 1.87 -13.14
CA ARG A 23 -13.05 1.14 -13.90
C ARG A 23 -14.36 1.02 -13.13
N GLU A 24 -14.28 0.88 -11.82
CA GLU A 24 -15.44 0.62 -10.95
C GLU A 24 -16.09 1.91 -10.43
N VAL A 25 -15.35 3.02 -10.32
CA VAL A 25 -15.84 4.27 -9.73
C VAL A 25 -15.79 5.38 -10.78
N LEU A 26 -16.95 5.92 -11.15
CA LEU A 26 -17.04 7.01 -12.13
C LEU A 26 -16.65 8.38 -11.53
N ASP A 27 -16.96 8.61 -10.25
CA ASP A 27 -16.64 9.87 -9.56
C ASP A 27 -15.14 10.01 -9.30
N MET A 28 -14.53 11.02 -9.92
CA MET A 28 -13.12 11.35 -9.79
C MET A 28 -12.69 11.64 -8.35
N LYS A 29 -13.51 12.33 -7.55
CA LYS A 29 -13.18 12.60 -6.13
C LYS A 29 -13.14 11.31 -5.33
N LYS A 30 -14.09 10.41 -5.61
CA LYS A 30 -14.14 9.11 -4.94
C LYS A 30 -12.99 8.20 -5.35
N GLN A 31 -12.55 8.25 -6.61
CA GLN A 31 -11.34 7.57 -7.06
C GLN A 31 -10.11 8.03 -6.26
N GLU A 32 -9.92 9.34 -6.10
CA GLU A 32 -8.79 9.91 -5.34
C GLU A 32 -8.81 9.46 -3.88
N GLU A 33 -9.98 9.50 -3.23
CA GLU A 33 -10.16 9.05 -1.84
C GLU A 33 -9.75 7.58 -1.66
N LEU A 34 -10.22 6.69 -2.55
CA LEU A 34 -9.93 5.26 -2.50
C LEU A 34 -8.44 4.97 -2.77
N ILE A 35 -7.85 5.70 -3.73
CA ILE A 35 -6.42 5.61 -4.00
C ILE A 35 -5.61 6.07 -2.78
N GLY A 36 -6.04 7.14 -2.11
CA GLY A 36 -5.44 7.61 -0.87
C GLY A 36 -5.46 6.54 0.22
N LYS A 37 -6.64 5.95 0.47
CA LYS A 37 -6.81 4.84 1.43
C LYS A 37 -5.92 3.64 1.10
N LEU A 38 -5.77 3.28 -0.17
CA LEU A 38 -4.88 2.22 -0.62
C LEU A 38 -3.41 2.47 -0.21
N TYR A 39 -2.92 3.70 -0.40
CA TYR A 39 -1.56 4.04 0.02
C TYR A 39 -1.40 4.04 1.54
N THR A 40 -2.35 4.61 2.27
CA THR A 40 -2.34 4.62 3.74
C THR A 40 -2.32 3.20 4.31
N ALA A 41 -3.16 2.30 3.77
CA ALA A 41 -3.19 0.90 4.19
C ALA A 41 -1.84 0.19 3.94
N LEU A 42 -1.19 0.46 2.81
CA LEU A 42 0.14 -0.09 2.51
C LEU A 42 1.24 0.46 3.42
N GLU A 43 1.12 1.73 3.83
CA GLU A 43 2.07 2.37 4.74
C GLU A 43 1.90 1.83 6.18
N ILE A 44 0.66 1.63 6.64
CA ILE A 44 0.35 0.95 7.91
C ILE A 44 0.84 -0.51 7.89
N ALA A 45 0.58 -1.25 6.81
CA ALA A 45 1.06 -2.62 6.68
C ALA A 45 2.59 -2.73 6.64
N ARG A 46 3.28 -1.67 6.22
CA ARG A 46 4.74 -1.57 6.27
C ARG A 46 5.24 -1.21 7.67
N SER A 47 4.62 -0.25 8.36
CA SER A 47 5.01 0.14 9.72
C SER A 47 4.74 -0.95 10.75
N GLY A 48 3.64 -1.69 10.61
CA GLY A 48 3.29 -2.82 11.48
C GLY A 48 4.20 -4.04 11.38
N LYS A 49 5.03 -4.15 10.32
CA LYS A 49 6.04 -5.22 10.20
C LYS A 49 7.32 -4.94 10.99
N ASN A 50 7.62 -3.67 11.30
CA ASN A 50 8.82 -3.30 12.04
C ASN A 50 8.74 -3.64 13.55
N ASN A 51 7.54 -3.92 14.08
CA ASN A 51 7.34 -4.24 15.51
C ASN A 51 7.29 -5.75 15.82
N LYS A 52 7.47 -6.65 14.83
CA LYS A 52 7.36 -8.11 15.03
C LYS A 52 8.70 -8.84 15.23
N GLU A 53 9.83 -8.15 15.25
CA GLU A 53 11.16 -8.75 15.47
C GLU A 53 11.64 -8.65 16.94
N GLY A 54 10.78 -8.29 17.89
CA GLY A 54 11.12 -8.04 19.30
C GLY A 54 10.52 -9.01 20.33
N LYS A 55 10.38 -10.30 20.00
CA LYS A 55 10.12 -11.34 21.02
C LYS A 55 11.01 -12.56 20.80
N SER A 56 12.28 -12.40 21.12
CA SER A 56 13.08 -13.47 21.72
C SER A 56 13.29 -13.10 23.19
N LEU A 57 12.36 -13.49 24.06
CA LEU A 57 12.75 -13.73 25.45
C LEU A 57 13.08 -15.21 25.53
N THR A 58 14.38 -15.47 25.61
CA THR A 58 15.00 -16.71 26.05
C THR A 58 14.47 -17.12 27.42
N GLU A 59 14.25 -18.44 27.56
CA GLU A 59 14.09 -19.31 28.74
C GLU A 59 13.65 -18.71 30.08
#